data_AF-A0A6L6XXG6-F1
#
_entry.id   AF-A0A6L6XXG6-F1
#
_cell.length_a   1.000
_cell.length_b   1.000
_cell.length_c   1.000
_cell.angle_alpha   90.00
_cell.angle_beta   90.00
_cell.angle_gamma   90.00
#
_symmetry.space_group_name_H-M   'P 1'
#
loop_
_entity.id
_entity.type
_entity.pdbx_description
1 polymer ?
#
loop_
_entity_poly.entity_id
_entity_poly.type
_entity_poly.pdbx_seq_one_letter_code
_entity_poly.pdbx_strand_id
1 'polypeptide(L)'
;MRWADMDQLGHINNVVYVDYLQEARVDMLRTHGPAARTGDLAEGVVVVRHEVTYVAPLHFGFRPVSIESWVTEIRAASFTIAYEIFHDLPDGERRVYVRAKTVLTPYVFATERPRRLTSVERETLDTFLEPEQSQRPAPLAAQPERALHYPVQVRFSDVDVYGHVNNVKYFEYFQEARISGISQMWEGLDHITLVVAQTDVDYRVPILFRAEPYDAWSWITRIGQRSATIESVVADGEVVLARATVTIVFFDQATQRSTVPPEEYLDRLREWQPA
;
A
#
# COMPACT_ATOMS: atom_id res chain seq x y z
N MET A 1 -17.02 -7.75 -0.77
CA MET A 1 -16.36 -8.21 -2.01
C MET A 1 -17.34 -8.11 -3.15
N ARG A 2 -16.92 -7.45 -4.22
CA ARG A 2 -17.61 -7.31 -5.49
C ARG A 2 -16.92 -8.24 -6.49
N TRP A 3 -17.63 -8.65 -7.52
CA TRP A 3 -17.03 -9.44 -8.60
C TRP A 3 -15.87 -8.69 -9.30
N ALA A 4 -16.00 -7.36 -9.42
CA ALA A 4 -15.01 -6.49 -10.04
C ALA A 4 -13.69 -6.37 -9.24
N ASP A 5 -13.64 -6.88 -8.03
CA ASP A 5 -12.45 -6.79 -7.16
C ASP A 5 -11.38 -7.83 -7.53
N MET A 6 -11.69 -8.77 -8.44
CA MET A 6 -10.76 -9.83 -8.87
C MET A 6 -9.77 -9.38 -9.94
N ASP A 7 -8.57 -9.96 -9.90
CA ASP A 7 -7.56 -9.87 -10.96
C ASP A 7 -7.65 -11.05 -11.96
N GLN A 8 -6.72 -11.07 -12.92
CA GLN A 8 -6.64 -12.10 -13.95
C GLN A 8 -6.27 -13.50 -13.40
N LEU A 9 -5.75 -13.59 -12.18
CA LEU A 9 -5.42 -14.84 -11.51
C LEU A 9 -6.62 -15.42 -10.74
N GLY A 10 -7.76 -14.72 -10.72
CA GLY A 10 -8.95 -15.14 -9.99
C GLY A 10 -8.89 -14.86 -8.49
N HIS A 11 -7.90 -14.07 -8.05
CA HIS A 11 -7.79 -13.59 -6.68
C HIS A 11 -8.31 -12.17 -6.56
N ILE A 12 -8.66 -11.73 -5.36
CA ILE A 12 -8.87 -10.31 -5.09
C ILE A 12 -7.55 -9.56 -5.35
N ASN A 13 -7.61 -8.53 -6.18
CA ASN A 13 -6.47 -7.72 -6.57
C ASN A 13 -5.81 -7.11 -5.32
N ASN A 14 -4.48 -7.12 -5.29
CA ASN A 14 -3.68 -6.64 -4.16
C ASN A 14 -4.00 -5.17 -3.78
N VAL A 15 -4.34 -4.31 -4.74
CA VAL A 15 -4.69 -2.91 -4.48
C VAL A 15 -6.05 -2.76 -3.79
N VAL A 16 -7.01 -3.63 -4.11
CA VAL A 16 -8.38 -3.55 -3.57
C VAL A 16 -8.41 -3.80 -2.06
N TYR A 17 -7.44 -4.54 -1.51
CA TYR A 17 -7.35 -4.66 -0.05
C TYR A 17 -7.15 -3.29 0.61
N VAL A 18 -6.44 -2.35 -0.01
CA VAL A 18 -6.22 -1.02 0.56
C VAL A 18 -7.52 -0.20 0.61
N ASP A 19 -8.42 -0.39 -0.36
CA ASP A 19 -9.78 0.14 -0.28
C ASP A 19 -10.54 -0.43 0.92
N TYR A 20 -10.46 -1.74 1.16
CA TYR A 20 -11.06 -2.36 2.34
C TYR A 20 -10.49 -1.81 3.66
N LEU A 21 -9.17 -1.59 3.73
CA LEU A 21 -8.54 -0.94 4.88
C LEU A 21 -9.04 0.49 5.09
N GLN A 22 -9.27 1.23 4.00
CA GLN A 22 -9.85 2.56 4.05
C GLN A 22 -11.29 2.54 4.56
N GLU A 23 -12.14 1.65 4.04
CA GLU A 23 -13.52 1.50 4.50
C GLU A 23 -13.57 1.16 6.00
N ALA A 24 -12.80 0.18 6.45
CA ALA A 24 -12.73 -0.22 7.86
C ALA A 24 -12.26 0.92 8.76
N ARG A 25 -11.20 1.64 8.36
CA ARG A 25 -10.68 2.78 9.13
C ARG A 25 -11.67 3.92 9.22
N VAL A 26 -12.31 4.29 8.11
CA VAL A 26 -13.31 5.37 8.09
C VAL A 26 -14.46 5.02 9.01
N ASP A 27 -14.93 3.77 9.00
CA ASP A 27 -15.98 3.33 9.91
C ASP A 27 -15.52 3.39 11.38
N MET A 28 -14.33 2.86 11.71
CA MET A 28 -13.76 2.93 13.05
C MET A 28 -13.68 4.37 13.56
N LEU A 29 -13.08 5.28 12.78
CA LEU A 29 -12.89 6.68 13.18
C LEU A 29 -14.20 7.46 13.25
N ARG A 30 -15.18 7.15 12.41
CA ARG A 30 -16.50 7.82 12.45
C ARG A 30 -17.34 7.33 13.62
N THR A 31 -17.34 6.02 13.87
CA THR A 31 -18.14 5.39 14.93
C THR A 31 -17.58 5.70 16.31
N HIS A 32 -16.25 5.75 16.45
CA HIS A 32 -15.59 5.88 17.75
C HIS A 32 -14.84 7.20 17.95
N GLY A 33 -14.55 7.96 16.90
CA GLY A 33 -13.81 9.22 17.03
C GLY A 33 -14.59 10.27 17.82
N PRO A 34 -13.89 11.27 18.41
CA PRO A 34 -14.53 12.37 19.14
C PRO A 34 -15.60 13.10 18.31
N ALA A 35 -15.42 13.08 16.99
CA ALA A 35 -16.30 13.63 15.98
C ALA A 35 -17.67 12.94 15.85
N ALA A 36 -17.91 11.77 16.46
CA ALA A 36 -19.28 11.28 16.64
C ALA A 36 -20.15 12.27 17.43
N ARG A 37 -19.54 13.27 18.09
CA ARG A 37 -20.20 14.41 18.74
C ARG A 37 -19.91 15.80 18.12
N THR A 38 -18.94 15.94 17.22
CA THR A 38 -18.49 17.25 16.66
C THR A 38 -18.11 17.29 15.16
N GLY A 39 -18.22 16.19 14.40
CA GLY A 39 -18.06 16.16 12.93
C GLY A 39 -16.64 16.16 12.34
N ASP A 40 -15.60 16.56 13.08
CA ASP A 40 -14.35 17.06 12.47
C ASP A 40 -13.18 16.07 12.21
N LEU A 41 -13.20 14.84 12.73
CA LEU A 41 -11.98 14.01 12.74
C LEU A 41 -11.77 13.23 11.43
N ALA A 42 -12.82 12.62 10.90
CA ALA A 42 -12.74 11.86 9.65
C ALA A 42 -12.39 12.77 8.46
N GLU A 43 -12.83 14.02 8.52
CA GLU A 43 -12.54 15.07 7.53
C GLU A 43 -11.19 15.76 7.75
N GLY A 44 -10.42 15.36 8.78
CA GLY A 44 -9.22 16.05 9.26
C GLY A 44 -8.02 15.14 9.48
N VAL A 45 -7.97 13.94 8.89
CA VAL A 45 -6.83 13.00 9.05
C VAL A 45 -6.33 12.57 7.67
N VAL A 46 -5.02 12.59 7.47
CA VAL A 46 -4.37 12.10 6.24
C VAL A 46 -3.48 10.90 6.53
N VAL A 47 -3.30 10.06 5.50
CA VAL A 47 -2.38 8.92 5.56
C VAL A 47 -0.96 9.39 5.27
N VAL A 48 -0.02 9.01 6.13
CA VAL A 48 1.42 9.28 5.98
C VAL A 48 2.15 8.06 5.42
N ARG A 49 1.71 6.87 5.82
CA ARG A 49 2.33 5.61 5.38
C ARG A 49 1.33 4.46 5.42
N HIS A 50 1.45 3.54 4.48
CA HIS A 50 0.89 2.19 4.55
C HIS A 50 1.99 1.14 4.51
N GLU A 51 1.78 0.04 5.23
CA GLU A 51 2.57 -1.18 5.18
C GLU A 51 1.58 -2.33 5.02
N VAL A 52 1.64 -3.07 3.91
CA VAL A 52 0.64 -4.09 3.58
C VAL A 52 1.34 -5.40 3.23
N THR A 53 1.18 -6.40 4.09
CA THR A 53 1.67 -7.76 3.88
C THR A 53 0.53 -8.66 3.41
N TYR A 54 0.72 -9.27 2.23
CA TYR A 54 -0.22 -10.21 1.64
C TYR A 54 0.17 -11.63 2.05
N VAL A 55 -0.63 -12.24 2.94
CA VAL A 55 -0.34 -13.52 3.58
C VAL A 55 -0.87 -14.68 2.76
N ALA A 56 -2.07 -14.53 2.19
CA ALA A 56 -2.74 -15.56 1.41
C ALA A 56 -3.71 -14.96 0.39
N PRO A 57 -3.93 -15.62 -0.76
CA PRO A 57 -4.91 -15.17 -1.73
C PRO A 57 -6.34 -15.31 -1.18
N LEU A 58 -7.10 -14.22 -1.20
CA LEU A 58 -8.55 -14.22 -1.06
C LEU A 58 -9.17 -14.44 -2.44
N HIS A 59 -10.09 -15.39 -2.53
CA HIS A 59 -10.87 -15.64 -3.73
C HIS A 59 -12.25 -15.02 -3.56
N PHE A 60 -12.91 -14.71 -4.68
CA PHE A 60 -14.30 -14.27 -4.62
C PHE A 60 -15.18 -15.35 -3.97
N GLY A 61 -16.05 -14.90 -3.07
CA GLY A 61 -17.07 -15.72 -2.44
C GLY A 61 -18.19 -14.84 -1.89
N PHE A 62 -19.34 -15.46 -1.62
CA PHE A 62 -20.48 -14.75 -1.05
C PHE A 62 -20.38 -14.54 0.46
N ARG A 63 -19.49 -15.28 1.13
CA ARG A 63 -19.19 -15.08 2.54
C ARG A 63 -18.40 -13.76 2.69
N PRO A 64 -18.88 -12.79 3.49
CA PRO A 64 -18.13 -11.57 3.74
C PRO A 64 -16.81 -11.85 4.47
N VAL A 65 -15.78 -11.10 4.12
CA VAL A 65 -14.52 -11.07 4.85
C VAL A 65 -14.66 -10.19 6.09
N SER A 66 -13.99 -10.57 7.17
CA SER A 66 -13.92 -9.78 8.40
C SER A 66 -12.66 -8.94 8.40
N ILE A 67 -12.75 -7.73 8.95
CA ILE A 67 -11.62 -6.83 9.12
C ILE A 67 -11.62 -6.39 10.59
N GLU A 68 -10.56 -6.73 11.29
CA GLU A 68 -10.28 -6.19 12.62
C GLU A 68 -9.27 -5.06 12.49
N SER A 69 -9.48 -3.98 13.25
CA SER A 69 -8.59 -2.83 13.29
C SER A 69 -8.41 -2.31 14.70
N TRP A 70 -7.17 -2.04 15.10
CA TRP A 70 -6.80 -1.55 16.42
C TRP A 70 -5.64 -0.56 16.34
N VAL A 71 -5.43 0.21 17.41
CA VAL A 71 -4.33 1.19 17.47
C VAL A 71 -3.09 0.49 18.03
N THR A 72 -1.93 0.68 17.42
CA THR A 72 -0.66 0.08 17.89
C THR A 72 0.33 1.09 18.43
N GLU A 73 0.19 2.36 18.06
CA GLU A 73 1.08 3.43 18.48
C GLU A 73 0.36 4.78 18.48
N ILE A 74 0.60 5.60 19.51
CA ILE A 74 0.10 6.98 19.60
C ILE A 74 1.25 7.93 19.93
N ARG A 75 1.57 8.83 19.01
CA ARG A 75 2.59 9.89 19.17
C ARG A 75 1.94 11.25 19.39
N ALA A 76 2.70 12.34 19.34
CA ALA A 76 2.17 13.69 19.56
C ALA A 76 1.26 14.19 18.41
N ALA A 77 1.60 13.83 17.17
CA ALA A 77 0.92 14.28 15.95
C ALA A 77 0.64 13.14 14.97
N SER A 78 0.75 11.89 15.41
CA SER A 78 0.45 10.73 14.58
C SER A 78 -0.02 9.57 15.44
N PHE A 79 -0.69 8.62 14.81
CA PHE A 79 -1.05 7.34 15.40
C PHE A 79 -1.03 6.26 14.32
N THR A 80 -0.92 5.01 14.73
CA THR A 80 -0.83 3.87 13.81
C THR A 80 -2.02 2.94 14.07
N ILE A 81 -2.79 2.65 13.01
CA ILE A 81 -3.83 1.61 13.04
C ILE A 81 -3.26 0.36 12.37
N ALA A 82 -3.37 -0.78 13.02
CA ALA A 82 -3.09 -2.09 12.44
C ALA A 82 -4.38 -2.80 12.04
N TYR A 83 -4.29 -3.72 11.09
CA TYR A 83 -5.43 -4.44 10.54
C TYR A 83 -5.11 -5.90 10.26
N GLU A 84 -6.12 -6.75 10.43
CA GLU A 84 -6.17 -8.11 9.88
C GLU A 84 -7.42 -8.28 9.02
N ILE A 85 -7.24 -8.78 7.79
CA ILE A 85 -8.34 -9.19 6.92
C ILE A 85 -8.39 -10.72 6.93
N PHE A 86 -9.51 -11.31 7.37
CA PHE A 86 -9.58 -12.75 7.64
C PHE A 86 -10.99 -13.36 7.50
N HIS A 87 -11.02 -14.69 7.50
CA HIS A 87 -12.21 -15.49 7.78
C HIS A 87 -11.95 -16.42 8.97
N ASP A 88 -12.95 -16.57 9.85
CA ASP A 88 -12.97 -17.67 10.80
C ASP A 88 -13.41 -18.96 10.10
N LEU A 89 -12.58 -19.99 10.23
CA LEU A 89 -12.83 -21.31 9.65
C LEU A 89 -13.75 -22.13 10.57
N PRO A 90 -14.48 -23.14 10.04
CA PRO A 90 -15.39 -23.95 10.85
C PRO A 90 -14.74 -24.73 12.00
N ASP A 91 -13.43 -24.96 11.93
CA ASP A 91 -12.61 -25.60 12.96
C ASP A 91 -12.17 -24.63 14.08
N GLY A 92 -12.54 -23.35 13.97
CA GLY A 92 -12.17 -22.29 14.90
C GLY A 92 -10.82 -21.64 14.60
N GLU A 93 -10.10 -22.08 13.58
CA GLU A 93 -8.87 -21.41 13.14
C GLU A 93 -9.17 -20.14 12.33
N ARG A 94 -8.24 -19.19 12.36
CA ARG A 94 -8.32 -17.94 11.58
C ARG A 94 -7.49 -18.05 10.31
N ARG A 95 -8.12 -17.86 9.14
CA ARG A 95 -7.41 -17.68 7.86
C ARG A 95 -7.18 -16.20 7.60
N VAL A 96 -5.96 -15.72 7.85
CA VAL A 96 -5.54 -14.35 7.55
C VAL A 96 -5.10 -14.22 6.09
N TYR A 97 -5.62 -13.21 5.40
CA TYR A 97 -5.30 -12.87 4.02
C TYR A 97 -4.33 -11.69 3.94
N VAL A 98 -4.55 -10.67 4.78
CA VAL A 98 -3.73 -9.45 4.82
C VAL A 98 -3.46 -9.05 6.27
N ARG A 99 -2.23 -8.61 6.51
CA ARG A 99 -1.85 -7.81 7.68
C ARG A 99 -1.40 -6.45 7.19
N ALA A 100 -1.88 -5.39 7.81
CA ALA A 100 -1.49 -4.05 7.40
C ALA A 100 -1.32 -3.09 8.57
N LYS A 101 -0.56 -2.02 8.35
CA LYS A 101 -0.46 -0.87 9.25
C LYS A 101 -0.61 0.41 8.44
N THR A 102 -1.35 1.37 8.98
CA THR A 102 -1.48 2.71 8.42
C THR A 102 -1.05 3.73 9.47
N VAL A 103 -0.06 4.56 9.12
CA VAL A 103 0.31 5.72 9.94
C VAL A 103 -0.51 6.92 9.50
N LEU A 104 -1.18 7.54 10.45
CA LEU A 104 -2.12 8.63 10.24
C LEU A 104 -1.67 9.87 10.99
N THR A 105 -1.97 11.04 10.43
CA THR A 105 -1.73 12.32 11.09
C THR A 105 -2.97 13.19 11.00
N PRO A 106 -3.42 13.80 12.12
CA PRO A 106 -4.40 14.86 12.05
C PRO A 106 -3.85 16.03 11.22
N TYR A 107 -4.70 16.62 10.39
CA TYR A 107 -4.34 17.54 9.33
C TYR A 107 -5.32 18.70 9.27
N VAL A 108 -4.82 19.90 8.98
CA VAL A 108 -5.62 21.11 8.78
C VAL A 108 -5.57 21.48 7.31
N PHE A 109 -6.62 21.11 6.56
CA PHE A 109 -6.68 21.32 5.11
C PHE A 109 -6.56 22.79 4.71
N ALA A 110 -7.14 23.72 5.47
CA ALA A 110 -7.05 25.16 5.17
C ALA A 110 -5.62 25.72 5.17
N THR A 111 -4.69 25.07 5.84
CA THR A 111 -3.27 25.50 5.94
C THR A 111 -2.28 24.46 5.43
N GLU A 112 -2.80 23.33 4.93
CA GLU A 112 -2.03 22.19 4.45
C GLU A 112 -0.92 21.74 5.43
N ARG A 113 -1.29 21.58 6.71
CA ARG A 113 -0.33 21.24 7.76
C ARG A 113 -0.84 20.16 8.71
N PRO A 114 0.03 19.21 9.10
CA PRO A 114 -0.23 18.33 10.23
C PRO A 114 -0.44 19.12 11.53
N ARG A 115 -1.31 18.62 12.40
CA ARG A 115 -1.51 19.16 13.76
C ARG A 115 -1.29 18.07 14.81
N ARG A 116 -1.13 18.50 16.06
CA ARG A 116 -1.08 17.58 17.19
C ARG A 116 -2.45 16.96 17.46
N LEU A 117 -2.43 15.75 18.01
CA LEU A 117 -3.60 15.12 18.60
C LEU A 117 -4.04 15.94 19.82
N THR A 118 -5.34 16.18 19.93
CA THR A 118 -5.94 16.74 21.15
C THR A 118 -5.94 15.71 22.28
N SER A 119 -6.20 16.14 23.52
CA SER A 119 -6.33 15.20 24.65
C SER A 119 -7.49 14.23 24.44
N VAL A 120 -8.63 14.71 23.96
CA VAL A 120 -9.83 13.89 23.71
C VAL A 120 -9.57 12.85 22.61
N GLU A 121 -8.90 13.25 21.53
CA GLU A 121 -8.50 12.33 20.46
C GLU A 121 -7.56 11.25 20.98
N ARG A 122 -6.55 11.65 21.77
CA ARG A 122 -5.61 10.71 22.39
C ARG A 122 -6.33 9.73 23.31
N GLU A 123 -7.16 10.21 24.23
CA GLU A 123 -7.93 9.39 25.16
C GLU A 123 -8.85 8.40 24.43
N THR A 124 -9.46 8.83 23.32
CA THR A 124 -10.29 7.96 22.48
C THR A 124 -9.45 6.86 21.82
N LEU A 125 -8.32 7.21 21.20
CA LEU A 125 -7.43 6.24 20.57
C LEU A 125 -6.84 5.24 21.57
N ASP A 126 -6.60 5.68 22.81
CA ASP A 126 -6.06 4.84 23.89
C ASP A 126 -6.96 3.65 24.21
N THR A 127 -8.29 3.78 24.03
CA THR A 127 -9.25 2.69 24.26
C THR A 127 -9.10 1.51 23.29
N PHE A 128 -8.42 1.73 22.16
CA PHE A 128 -8.13 0.71 21.14
C PHE A 128 -6.65 0.35 21.08
N LEU A 129 -5.84 0.80 22.05
CA LEU A 129 -4.40 0.63 22.02
C LEU A 129 -4.00 -0.80 22.43
N GLU A 130 -3.47 -1.53 21.46
CA GLU A 130 -2.76 -2.80 21.67
C GLU A 130 -1.31 -2.60 21.20
N PRO A 131 -0.40 -2.24 22.13
CA PRO A 131 0.93 -1.80 21.75
C PRO A 131 1.74 -2.95 21.14
N GLU A 132 2.36 -2.66 20.00
CA GLU A 132 3.24 -3.59 19.30
C GLU A 132 4.62 -2.95 19.13
N GLN A 133 5.67 -3.77 19.05
CA GLN A 133 6.98 -3.27 18.68
C GLN A 133 6.96 -2.78 17.23
N SER A 134 7.04 -1.46 17.05
CA SER A 134 7.22 -0.86 15.74
C SER A 134 8.68 -1.02 15.30
N GLN A 135 8.91 -1.72 14.19
CA GLN A 135 10.19 -1.65 13.50
C GLN A 135 10.16 -0.43 12.59
N ARG A 136 11.14 0.46 12.76
CA ARG A 136 11.29 1.58 11.83
C ARG A 136 11.71 0.99 10.48
N PRO A 137 10.99 1.29 9.38
CA PRO A 137 11.42 0.86 8.06
C PRO A 137 12.85 1.33 7.79
N ALA A 138 13.61 0.53 7.06
CA ALA A 138 14.92 0.96 6.60
C ALA A 138 14.79 2.28 5.81
N PRO A 139 15.74 3.22 5.96
CA PRO A 139 15.77 4.39 5.11
C PRO A 139 15.84 3.92 3.66
N LEU A 140 14.92 4.43 2.85
CA LEU A 140 14.87 4.07 1.45
C LEU A 140 16.03 4.76 0.71
N ALA A 141 16.69 4.07 -0.23
CA ALA A 141 17.93 4.51 -0.89
C ALA A 141 17.79 5.81 -1.70
N ALA A 142 18.85 6.44 -2.19
CA ALA A 142 18.66 7.48 -3.22
C ALA A 142 18.14 6.86 -4.52
N GLN A 143 17.44 7.63 -5.35
CA GLN A 143 17.14 7.18 -6.72
C GLN A 143 18.47 6.94 -7.45
N PRO A 144 18.70 5.75 -8.02
CA PRO A 144 19.89 5.46 -8.81
C PRO A 144 19.81 6.12 -10.20
N GLU A 145 20.96 6.27 -10.87
CA GLU A 145 20.99 6.74 -12.27
C GLU A 145 20.23 5.79 -13.21
N ARG A 146 20.30 4.48 -12.95
CA ARG A 146 19.59 3.46 -13.72
C ARG A 146 18.26 3.11 -13.06
N ALA A 147 17.18 3.71 -13.56
CA ALA A 147 15.82 3.44 -13.13
C ALA A 147 14.87 3.34 -14.34
N LEU A 148 13.85 2.50 -14.22
CA LEU A 148 12.75 2.35 -15.18
C LEU A 148 11.80 3.53 -15.03
N HIS A 149 11.50 4.19 -16.15
CA HIS A 149 10.59 5.33 -16.20
C HIS A 149 9.17 4.91 -16.56
N TYR A 150 8.18 5.51 -15.90
CA TYR A 150 6.78 5.40 -16.27
C TYR A 150 6.06 6.73 -16.07
N PRO A 151 5.36 7.28 -17.09
CA PRO A 151 4.58 8.50 -16.95
C PRO A 151 3.26 8.20 -16.21
N VAL A 152 3.07 8.79 -15.03
CA VAL A 152 1.87 8.65 -14.22
C VAL A 152 0.87 9.75 -14.59
N GLN A 153 -0.18 9.37 -15.32
CA GLN A 153 -1.28 10.26 -15.63
C GLN A 153 -2.34 10.23 -14.53
N VAL A 154 -2.58 11.37 -13.86
CA VAL A 154 -3.67 11.50 -12.89
C VAL A 154 -5.00 11.59 -13.63
N ARG A 155 -5.97 10.75 -13.24
CA ARG A 155 -7.31 10.75 -13.80
C ARG A 155 -8.22 11.61 -12.92
N PHE A 156 -9.27 12.20 -13.51
CA PHE A 156 -10.23 13.02 -12.76
C PHE A 156 -10.88 12.24 -11.60
N SER A 157 -11.11 10.94 -11.79
CA SER A 157 -11.67 10.02 -10.78
C SER A 157 -10.72 9.69 -9.63
N ASP A 158 -9.43 10.01 -9.76
CA ASP A 158 -8.43 9.67 -8.74
C ASP A 158 -8.41 10.70 -7.60
N VAL A 159 -9.04 11.85 -7.81
CA VAL A 159 -9.01 13.00 -6.93
C VAL A 159 -10.15 12.91 -5.91
N ASP A 160 -9.83 13.15 -4.66
CA ASP A 160 -10.80 13.23 -3.57
C ASP A 160 -11.47 14.61 -3.49
N VAL A 161 -12.36 14.78 -2.51
CA VAL A 161 -13.12 16.02 -2.29
C VAL A 161 -12.25 17.21 -1.91
N TYR A 162 -11.01 16.98 -1.47
CA TYR A 162 -10.06 18.03 -1.09
C TYR A 162 -9.13 18.43 -2.25
N GLY A 163 -9.28 17.81 -3.42
CA GLY A 163 -8.45 18.10 -4.58
C GLY A 163 -7.13 17.34 -4.61
N HIS A 164 -6.91 16.40 -3.68
CA HIS A 164 -5.73 15.54 -3.66
C HIS A 164 -6.03 14.20 -4.32
N VAL A 165 -5.02 13.56 -4.91
CA VAL A 165 -5.16 12.15 -5.29
C VAL A 165 -5.40 11.29 -4.05
N ASN A 166 -6.42 10.42 -4.11
CA ASN A 166 -6.74 9.50 -3.04
C ASN A 166 -5.54 8.57 -2.75
N ASN A 167 -5.20 8.40 -1.48
CA ASN A 167 -4.09 7.55 -1.02
C ASN A 167 -4.06 6.13 -1.64
N VAL A 168 -5.21 5.51 -1.91
CA VAL A 168 -5.28 4.17 -2.53
C VAL A 168 -4.74 4.19 -3.96
N LYS A 169 -4.97 5.26 -4.72
CA LYS A 169 -4.55 5.39 -6.13
C LYS A 169 -3.05 5.37 -6.34
N TYR A 170 -2.27 5.72 -5.32
CA TYR A 170 -0.82 5.58 -5.37
C TYR A 170 -0.39 4.11 -5.56
N PHE A 171 -1.11 3.14 -4.98
CA PHE A 171 -0.82 1.72 -5.18
C PHE A 171 -1.06 1.29 -6.64
N GLU A 172 -2.07 1.86 -7.30
CA GLU A 172 -2.34 1.65 -8.73
C GLU A 172 -1.19 2.23 -9.56
N TYR A 173 -0.76 3.47 -9.30
CA TYR A 173 0.35 4.08 -10.03
C TYR A 173 1.66 3.29 -9.90
N PHE A 174 1.99 2.82 -8.70
CA PHE A 174 3.16 1.96 -8.49
C PHE A 174 2.99 0.57 -9.11
N GLN A 175 1.76 0.05 -9.22
CA GLN A 175 1.47 -1.19 -9.93
C GLN A 175 1.64 -1.03 -11.44
N GLU A 176 1.10 0.04 -12.03
CA GLU A 176 1.24 0.35 -13.45
C GLU A 176 2.70 0.51 -13.84
N ALA A 177 3.47 1.31 -13.09
CA ALA A 177 4.90 1.48 -13.30
C ALA A 177 5.67 0.16 -13.21
N ARG A 178 5.33 -0.69 -12.23
CA ARG A 178 5.95 -2.01 -12.05
C ARG A 178 5.61 -2.96 -13.20
N ILE A 179 4.35 -3.03 -13.62
CA ILE A 179 3.93 -3.89 -14.73
C ILE A 179 4.64 -3.47 -16.02
N SER A 180 4.67 -2.17 -16.31
CA SER A 180 5.39 -1.63 -17.47
C SER A 180 6.89 -1.96 -17.40
N GLY A 181 7.51 -1.77 -16.23
CA GLY A 181 8.92 -2.06 -16.03
C GLY A 181 9.25 -3.55 -16.18
N ILE A 182 8.47 -4.44 -15.58
CA ILE A 182 8.65 -5.90 -15.69
C ILE A 182 8.46 -6.37 -17.13
N SER A 183 7.45 -5.84 -17.84
CA SER A 183 7.22 -6.15 -19.25
C SER A 183 8.42 -5.77 -20.12
N GLN A 184 9.08 -4.66 -19.82
CA GLN A 184 10.30 -4.24 -20.52
C GLN A 184 11.51 -5.10 -20.16
N MET A 185 11.69 -5.42 -18.87
CA MET A 185 12.83 -6.22 -18.38
C MET A 185 12.85 -7.65 -18.94
N TRP A 186 11.67 -8.23 -19.14
CA TRP A 186 11.51 -9.62 -19.58
C TRP A 186 10.97 -9.73 -21.00
N GLU A 187 11.15 -8.70 -21.82
CA GLU A 187 10.81 -8.76 -23.24
C GLU A 187 11.53 -9.94 -23.92
N GLY A 188 10.75 -10.78 -24.60
CA GLY A 188 11.24 -11.98 -25.29
C GLY A 188 11.40 -13.23 -24.42
N LEU A 189 11.09 -13.16 -23.12
CA LEU A 189 10.99 -14.33 -22.25
C LEU A 189 9.55 -14.84 -22.15
N ASP A 190 9.40 -16.11 -21.76
CA ASP A 190 8.09 -16.70 -21.50
C ASP A 190 7.39 -16.00 -20.31
N HIS A 191 6.06 -16.08 -20.29
CA HIS A 191 5.31 -15.53 -19.18
C HIS A 191 5.51 -16.35 -17.91
N ILE A 192 5.89 -15.67 -16.82
CA ILE A 192 5.91 -16.24 -15.48
C ILE A 192 4.97 -15.48 -14.55
N THR A 193 4.41 -16.21 -13.58
CA THR A 193 3.50 -15.61 -12.60
C THR A 193 4.27 -14.98 -11.45
N LEU A 194 3.91 -13.73 -11.16
CA LEU A 194 4.37 -13.00 -9.99
C LEU A 194 3.18 -12.66 -9.10
N VAL A 195 3.40 -12.73 -7.80
CA VAL A 195 2.48 -12.20 -6.80
C VAL A 195 3.21 -11.19 -5.92
N VAL A 196 2.44 -10.27 -5.33
CA VAL A 196 2.97 -9.30 -4.37
C VAL A 196 2.88 -9.89 -2.98
N ALA A 197 4.00 -9.94 -2.26
CA ALA A 197 4.04 -10.38 -0.86
C ALA A 197 3.99 -9.20 0.13
N GLN A 198 4.54 -8.05 -0.26
CA GLN A 198 4.49 -6.83 0.55
C GLN A 198 4.44 -5.58 -0.33
N THR A 199 3.70 -4.57 0.10
CA THR A 199 3.74 -3.21 -0.45
C THR A 199 3.69 -2.20 0.67
N ASP A 200 4.74 -1.37 0.72
CA ASP A 200 4.83 -0.25 1.63
C ASP A 200 4.82 1.04 0.82
N VAL A 201 4.07 2.05 1.25
CA VAL A 201 3.95 3.35 0.57
C VAL A 201 4.11 4.47 1.59
N ASP A 202 5.07 5.37 1.35
CA ASP A 202 5.24 6.64 2.06
C ASP A 202 4.68 7.80 1.24
N TYR A 203 3.80 8.58 1.84
CA TYR A 203 3.20 9.77 1.25
C TYR A 203 3.94 11.01 1.76
N ARG A 204 4.55 11.79 0.87
CA ARG A 204 5.39 12.95 1.24
C ARG A 204 4.71 14.27 0.92
N VAL A 205 4.25 14.40 -0.31
CA VAL A 205 3.57 15.60 -0.82
C VAL A 205 2.32 15.13 -1.58
N PRO A 206 1.16 15.80 -1.39
CA PRO A 206 -0.03 15.46 -2.15
C PRO A 206 0.19 15.59 -3.66
N ILE A 207 -0.26 14.59 -4.43
CA ILE A 207 -0.35 14.67 -5.89
C ILE A 207 -1.66 15.39 -6.22
N LEU A 208 -1.60 16.33 -7.17
CA LEU A 208 -2.74 17.12 -7.63
C LEU A 208 -3.12 16.72 -9.05
N PHE A 209 -4.36 17.01 -9.43
CA PHE A 209 -4.78 16.85 -10.81
C PHE A 209 -4.14 17.90 -11.72
N ARG A 210 -3.50 17.45 -12.80
CA ARG A 210 -3.01 18.28 -13.89
C ARG A 210 -3.00 17.49 -15.20
N ALA A 211 -2.84 18.20 -16.33
CA ALA A 211 -2.79 17.57 -17.64
C ALA A 211 -1.48 16.80 -17.85
N GLU A 212 -0.37 17.37 -17.40
CA GLU A 212 0.97 16.79 -17.54
C GLU A 212 1.18 15.61 -16.59
N PRO A 213 1.71 14.47 -17.08
CA PRO A 213 1.99 13.34 -16.20
C PRO A 213 3.05 13.70 -15.14
N TYR A 214 3.03 12.95 -14.04
CA TYR A 214 4.14 12.87 -13.10
C TYR A 214 5.09 11.76 -13.53
N ASP A 215 6.30 11.75 -12.98
CA ASP A 215 7.29 10.73 -13.32
C ASP A 215 7.40 9.68 -12.22
N ALA A 216 7.13 8.43 -12.56
CA ALA A 216 7.47 7.29 -11.72
C ALA A 216 8.80 6.68 -12.16
N TRP A 217 9.67 6.44 -11.18
CA TRP A 217 10.96 5.78 -11.37
C TRP A 217 11.02 4.54 -10.51
N SER A 218 11.43 3.39 -11.07
CA SER A 218 11.52 2.11 -10.36
C SER A 218 12.85 1.39 -10.59
N TRP A 219 13.37 0.71 -9.58
CA TRP A 219 14.61 -0.06 -9.67
C TRP A 219 14.62 -1.25 -8.72
N ILE A 220 15.48 -2.23 -9.00
CA ILE A 220 15.61 -3.43 -8.17
C ILE A 220 16.60 -3.14 -7.04
N THR A 221 16.22 -3.39 -5.78
CA THR A 221 17.13 -3.18 -4.64
C THR A 221 17.62 -4.48 -4.02
N ARG A 222 16.85 -5.56 -4.15
CA ARG A 222 17.20 -6.88 -3.63
C ARG A 222 16.74 -7.98 -4.56
N ILE A 223 17.59 -8.98 -4.74
CA ILE A 223 17.26 -10.21 -5.46
C ILE A 223 17.51 -11.38 -4.52
N GLY A 224 16.48 -12.18 -4.27
CA GLY A 224 16.55 -13.45 -3.56
C GLY A 224 16.32 -14.62 -4.51
N GLN A 225 16.33 -15.84 -3.97
CA GLN A 225 16.12 -17.06 -4.77
C GLN A 225 14.69 -17.20 -5.32
N ARG A 226 13.69 -16.64 -4.62
CA ARG A 226 12.25 -16.76 -4.95
C ARG A 226 11.51 -15.43 -4.91
N SER A 227 12.24 -14.32 -4.77
CA SER A 227 11.65 -13.01 -4.57
C SER A 227 12.59 -11.91 -5.06
N ALA A 228 12.03 -10.76 -5.38
CA ALA A 228 12.79 -9.54 -5.60
C ALA A 228 12.09 -8.36 -4.94
N THR A 229 12.87 -7.35 -4.53
CA THR A 229 12.36 -6.10 -3.98
C THR A 229 12.59 -4.98 -4.98
N ILE A 230 11.52 -4.24 -5.26
CA ILE A 230 11.48 -3.10 -6.17
C ILE A 230 11.22 -1.87 -5.30
N GLU A 231 12.05 -0.84 -5.46
CA GLU A 231 11.74 0.48 -4.94
C GLU A 231 11.31 1.40 -6.06
N SER A 232 10.35 2.27 -5.75
CA SER A 232 9.78 3.19 -6.71
C SER A 232 9.52 4.56 -6.08
N VAL A 233 9.67 5.64 -6.84
CA VAL A 233 9.25 6.98 -6.46
C VAL A 233 8.29 7.55 -7.51
N VAL A 234 7.34 8.37 -7.09
CA VAL A 234 6.63 9.33 -7.95
C VAL A 234 7.16 10.72 -7.63
N ALA A 235 7.60 11.45 -8.65
CA ALA A 235 8.24 12.75 -8.51
C ALA A 235 7.69 13.79 -9.50
N ASP A 236 7.89 15.06 -9.14
CA ASP A 236 7.71 16.22 -10.01
C ASP A 236 9.01 17.01 -10.04
N GLY A 237 9.81 16.83 -11.09
CA GLY A 237 11.19 17.29 -11.13
C GLY A 237 12.01 16.67 -9.99
N GLU A 238 12.62 17.51 -9.15
CA GLU A 238 13.44 17.05 -8.00
C GLU A 238 12.61 16.70 -6.76
N VAL A 239 11.30 17.00 -6.75
CA VAL A 239 10.44 16.80 -5.58
C VAL A 239 9.85 15.41 -5.59
N VAL A 240 10.24 14.57 -4.63
CA VAL A 240 9.62 13.24 -4.41
C VAL A 240 8.28 13.41 -3.71
N LEU A 241 7.20 13.02 -4.38
CA LEU A 241 5.82 13.13 -3.89
C LEU A 241 5.40 11.92 -3.08
N ALA A 242 5.79 10.72 -3.54
CA ALA A 242 5.57 9.48 -2.82
C ALA A 242 6.63 8.45 -3.16
N ARG A 243 6.73 7.45 -2.29
CA ARG A 243 7.70 6.36 -2.45
C ARG A 243 7.08 5.03 -2.06
N ALA A 244 7.47 3.97 -2.77
CA ALA A 244 7.04 2.62 -2.46
C ALA A 244 8.19 1.62 -2.42
N THR A 245 7.99 0.59 -1.62
CA THR A 245 8.80 -0.63 -1.61
C THR A 245 7.87 -1.82 -1.80
N VAL A 246 8.12 -2.61 -2.83
CA VAL A 246 7.29 -3.76 -3.20
C VAL A 246 8.15 -5.00 -3.24
N THR A 247 7.75 -6.04 -2.52
CA THR A 247 8.37 -7.36 -2.65
C THR A 247 7.49 -8.25 -3.52
N ILE A 248 8.02 -8.67 -4.65
CA ILE A 248 7.42 -9.65 -5.55
C ILE A 248 7.96 -11.04 -5.28
N VAL A 249 7.13 -12.06 -5.51
CA VAL A 249 7.47 -13.48 -5.35
C VAL A 249 7.12 -14.23 -6.63
N PHE A 250 8.06 -15.05 -7.09
CA PHE A 250 7.82 -15.97 -8.20
C PHE A 250 6.88 -17.08 -7.74
N PHE A 251 5.81 -17.32 -8.49
CA PHE A 251 4.68 -18.10 -8.01
C PHE A 251 4.31 -19.21 -8.99
N ASP A 252 4.08 -20.41 -8.44
CA ASP A 252 3.53 -21.54 -9.18
C ASP A 252 2.01 -21.58 -8.95
N GLN A 253 1.24 -21.34 -10.01
CA GLN A 253 -0.22 -21.30 -9.93
C GLN A 253 -0.86 -22.65 -9.63
N ALA A 254 -0.25 -23.75 -10.07
CA ALA A 254 -0.81 -25.10 -9.89
C ALA A 254 -0.70 -25.55 -8.42
N THR A 255 0.42 -25.25 -7.77
CA THR A 255 0.72 -25.64 -6.39
C THR A 255 0.37 -24.55 -5.37
N GLN A 256 0.09 -23.32 -5.83
CA GLN A 256 -0.19 -22.15 -5.00
C GLN A 256 0.96 -21.84 -4.02
N ARG A 257 2.20 -21.95 -4.49
CA ARG A 257 3.42 -21.79 -3.68
C ARG A 257 4.48 -20.95 -4.39
N SER A 258 5.39 -20.38 -3.61
CA SER A 258 6.56 -19.72 -4.16
C SER A 258 7.49 -20.73 -4.83
N THR A 259 8.04 -20.35 -5.97
CA THR A 259 8.94 -21.18 -6.78
C THR A 259 10.24 -20.43 -7.08
N VAL A 260 11.25 -21.17 -7.54
CA VAL A 260 12.49 -20.58 -8.07
C VAL A 260 12.26 -20.36 -9.57
N PRO A 261 12.42 -19.13 -10.09
CA PRO A 261 12.30 -18.90 -11.53
C PRO A 261 13.51 -19.48 -12.28
N PRO A 262 13.42 -19.66 -13.60
CA PRO A 262 14.61 -19.88 -14.42
C PRO A 262 15.66 -18.77 -14.23
N GLU A 263 16.95 -19.10 -14.33
CA GLU A 263 18.05 -18.17 -14.00
C GLU A 263 18.03 -16.90 -14.87
N GLU A 264 17.60 -17.01 -16.13
CA GLU A 264 17.50 -15.89 -17.08
C GLU A 264 16.66 -14.72 -16.54
N TYR A 265 15.62 -14.97 -15.74
CA TYR A 265 14.80 -13.92 -15.14
C TYR A 265 15.55 -13.19 -14.03
N LEU A 266 16.35 -13.92 -13.24
CA LEU A 266 17.19 -13.33 -12.19
C LEU A 266 18.32 -12.50 -12.80
N ASP A 267 18.92 -12.98 -13.90
CA ASP A 267 19.92 -12.23 -14.66
C ASP A 267 19.36 -10.90 -15.17
N ARG A 268 18.16 -10.92 -15.77
CA ARG A 268 17.47 -9.69 -16.19
C ARG A 268 17.25 -8.73 -15.02
N LEU A 269 16.87 -9.21 -13.83
CA LEU A 269 16.71 -8.35 -12.66
C LEU A 269 18.04 -7.73 -12.21
N ARG A 270 19.15 -8.50 -12.26
CA ARG A 270 20.49 -8.02 -11.86
C ARG A 270 20.97 -6.87 -12.74
N GLU A 271 20.60 -6.86 -14.02
CA GLU A 271 20.91 -5.73 -14.92
C GLU A 271 20.32 -4.40 -14.41
N TRP A 272 19.21 -4.42 -13.67
CA TRP A 272 18.50 -3.24 -13.17
C TRP A 272 18.72 -2.97 -11.67
N GLN A 273 19.66 -3.70 -11.06
CA GLN A 273 20.11 -3.41 -9.71
C GLN A 273 21.18 -2.29 -9.77
N PRO A 274 21.06 -1.23 -8.94
CA PRO A 274 22.11 -0.23 -8.81
C PRO A 274 23.44 -0.88 -8.40
N ALA A 275 24.55 -0.34 -8.89
CA ALA A 275 25.90 -0.76 -8.51
C ALA A 275 26.21 -0.50 -7.03
#